data_AF-A0A4Y7T219-F1
#
_entry.id   AF-A0A4Y7T219-F1
#
_cell.length_a   1.000
_cell.length_b   1.000
_cell.length_c   1.000
_cell.angle_alpha   90.00
_cell.angle_beta   90.00
_cell.angle_gamma   90.00
#
_symmetry.space_group_name_H-M   'P 1'
#
loop_
_entity.id
_entity.type
_entity.pdbx_description
1 polymer ?
#
loop_
_entity_poly.entity_id
_entity_poly.type
_entity_poly.pdbx_seq_one_letter_code
_entity_poly.pdbx_strand_id
1 'polypeptide(L)'
;MIVFTLEYRKAIAAMTADADNNLRKYKLWREEWEILEQLVKVLKVFKHATLFFSRATPNLATVIPAMDHIDEVLTTQAIDTNNALLPSIRAACSLARKTLNRYYERTDLSEMYRIAMVLHPRYELDYFKAHNWEDVWVDTAHTIVEDQFKRLYASLDVAPPDYEVPVAPKKVCIQPNIYSVRPF
;
A
#
# COMPACT_ATOMS: atom_id res chain seq x y z
N MET A 1 14.54 5.33 -16.90
CA MET A 1 15.90 4.84 -17.19
C MET A 1 15.96 3.34 -17.40
N ILE A 2 15.76 2.47 -16.40
CA ILE A 2 15.91 1.00 -16.60
C ILE A 2 14.94 0.43 -17.65
N VAL A 3 13.67 0.85 -17.64
CA VAL A 3 12.67 0.41 -18.64
C VAL A 3 13.12 0.78 -20.06
N PHE A 4 13.61 2.01 -20.25
CA PHE A 4 14.20 2.46 -21.51
C PHE A 4 15.41 1.61 -21.91
N THR A 5 16.30 1.29 -20.97
CA THR A 5 17.45 0.42 -21.24
C THR A 5 17.02 -0.96 -21.76
N LEU A 6 15.92 -1.51 -21.25
CA LEU A 6 15.36 -2.78 -21.74
C LEU A 6 14.70 -2.66 -23.11
N GLU A 7 13.96 -1.57 -23.36
CA GLU A 7 13.31 -1.31 -24.66
C GLU A 7 14.35 -1.16 -25.78
N TYR A 8 15.45 -0.45 -25.51
CA TYR A 8 16.52 -0.20 -26.47
C TYR A 8 17.68 -1.21 -26.37
N ARG A 9 17.45 -2.38 -25.77
CA ARG A 9 18.48 -3.42 -25.55
C ARG A 9 19.30 -3.74 -26.80
N LYS A 10 18.65 -3.89 -27.96
CA LYS A 10 19.34 -4.17 -29.25
C LYS A 10 20.27 -3.04 -29.66
N ALA A 11 19.81 -1.80 -29.57
CA ALA A 11 20.59 -0.61 -29.93
C ALA A 11 21.78 -0.42 -28.98
N ILE A 12 21.55 -0.58 -27.67
CA ILE A 12 22.60 -0.47 -26.65
C ILE A 12 23.64 -1.58 -26.81
N ALA A 13 23.22 -2.81 -27.08
CA ALA A 13 24.13 -3.92 -27.33
C ALA A 13 24.98 -3.73 -28.60
N ALA A 14 24.38 -3.20 -29.68
CA ALA A 14 25.11 -2.89 -30.91
C ALA A 14 26.14 -1.76 -30.68
N MET A 15 25.70 -0.66 -30.05
CA MET A 15 26.55 0.50 -29.78
C MET A 15 27.73 0.18 -28.85
N THR A 16 27.54 -0.68 -27.86
CA THR A 16 28.60 -1.11 -26.94
C THR A 16 29.50 -2.23 -27.49
N ALA A 17 29.06 -2.95 -28.53
CA ALA A 17 29.87 -3.97 -29.19
C ALA A 17 30.87 -3.37 -30.20
N ASP A 18 30.49 -2.25 -30.82
CA ASP A 18 31.31 -1.49 -31.76
C ASP A 18 32.58 -0.96 -31.09
N ALA A 19 33.73 -1.25 -31.72
CA ALA A 19 35.04 -0.86 -31.22
C ALA A 19 35.28 0.65 -31.39
N ASP A 20 34.70 1.27 -32.42
CA ASP A 20 34.90 2.69 -32.75
C ASP A 20 34.25 3.60 -31.69
N ASN A 21 33.22 3.10 -31.02
CA ASN A 21 32.52 3.84 -29.97
C ASN A 21 33.31 3.92 -28.66
N ASN A 22 34.38 3.13 -28.44
CA ASN A 22 35.12 3.07 -27.18
C ASN A 22 34.26 2.77 -25.92
N LEU A 23 33.09 2.14 -26.11
CA LEU A 23 32.12 1.85 -25.04
C LEU A 23 32.11 0.38 -24.58
N ARG A 24 33.05 -0.45 -25.05
CA ARG A 24 33.12 -1.89 -24.75
C ARG A 24 33.11 -2.22 -23.25
N LYS A 25 33.70 -1.36 -22.42
CA LYS A 25 33.71 -1.51 -20.96
C LYS A 25 32.33 -1.42 -20.31
N TYR A 26 31.33 -0.87 -21.00
CA TYR A 26 29.94 -0.74 -20.52
C TYR A 26 29.00 -1.78 -21.11
N LYS A 27 29.55 -2.78 -21.81
CA LYS A 27 28.75 -3.87 -22.36
C LYS A 27 28.16 -4.68 -21.21
N LEU A 28 26.83 -4.74 -21.18
CA LEU A 28 26.10 -5.52 -20.18
C LEU A 28 26.07 -7.00 -20.55
N TRP A 29 26.39 -7.85 -19.57
CA TRP A 29 26.34 -9.30 -19.68
C TRP A 29 24.93 -9.84 -19.51
N ARG A 30 24.71 -11.11 -19.89
CA ARG A 30 23.39 -11.75 -19.84
C ARG A 30 22.78 -11.69 -18.43
N GLU A 31 23.59 -11.91 -17.40
CA GLU A 31 23.18 -11.85 -15.99
C GLU A 31 22.75 -10.43 -15.59
N GLU A 32 23.47 -9.41 -16.05
CA GLU A 32 23.12 -8.00 -15.76
C GLU A 32 21.81 -7.59 -16.44
N TRP A 33 21.55 -8.07 -17.66
CA TRP A 33 20.26 -7.89 -18.32
C TRP A 33 19.13 -8.57 -17.53
N GLU A 34 19.36 -9.76 -17.00
CA GLU A 34 18.39 -10.48 -16.18
C GLU A 34 18.10 -9.73 -14.86
N ILE A 35 19.13 -9.19 -14.21
CA ILE A 35 18.99 -8.32 -13.03
C ILE A 35 18.11 -7.12 -13.37
N LEU A 36 18.33 -6.44 -14.50
CA LEU A 36 17.52 -5.28 -14.91
C LEU A 36 16.05 -5.66 -15.12
N GLU A 37 15.78 -6.81 -15.75
CA GLU A 37 14.42 -7.31 -15.97
C GLU A 37 13.69 -7.61 -14.65
N GLN A 38 14.38 -8.27 -13.71
CA GLN A 38 13.82 -8.56 -12.39
C GLN A 38 13.63 -7.28 -11.57
N LEU A 39 14.59 -6.37 -11.60
CA LEU A 39 14.52 -5.09 -10.88
C LEU A 39 13.33 -4.25 -11.35
N VAL A 40 13.02 -4.21 -12.65
CA VAL A 40 11.81 -3.54 -13.14
C VAL A 40 10.54 -4.13 -12.55
N LYS A 41 10.45 -5.45 -12.39
CA LYS A 41 9.27 -6.10 -11.80
C LYS A 41 9.09 -5.68 -10.33
N VAL A 42 10.16 -5.68 -9.55
CA VAL A 42 10.14 -5.25 -8.14
C VAL A 42 9.77 -3.77 -8.03
N LEU A 43 10.36 -2.92 -8.85
CA LEU A 43 10.15 -1.46 -8.79
C LEU A 43 8.76 -1.00 -9.23
N LYS A 44 7.96 -1.85 -9.90
CA LYS A 44 6.61 -1.49 -10.35
C LYS A 44 5.70 -1.08 -9.20
N VAL A 45 5.78 -1.74 -8.04
CA VAL A 45 4.91 -1.43 -6.89
C VAL A 45 5.16 0.00 -6.39
N PHE A 46 6.42 0.42 -6.31
CA PHE A 46 6.79 1.78 -5.94
C PHE A 46 6.31 2.80 -6.97
N LYS A 47 6.46 2.51 -8.27
CA LYS A 47 5.95 3.38 -9.34
C LYS A 47 4.44 3.56 -9.22
N HIS A 48 3.69 2.49 -8.99
CA HIS A 48 2.23 2.57 -8.82
C HIS A 48 1.85 3.39 -7.60
N ALA A 49 2.51 3.18 -6.46
CA ALA A 49 2.29 3.97 -5.25
C ALA A 49 2.60 5.45 -5.48
N THR A 50 3.75 5.78 -6.08
CA THR A 50 4.11 7.18 -6.40
C THR A 50 3.09 7.82 -7.32
N LEU A 51 2.68 7.14 -8.40
CA LEU A 51 1.65 7.67 -9.31
C LEU A 51 0.32 7.86 -8.61
N PHE A 52 -0.07 6.94 -7.72
CA PHE A 52 -1.28 7.04 -6.93
C PHE A 52 -1.29 8.29 -6.04
N PHE A 53 -0.19 8.55 -5.32
CA PHE A 53 -0.06 9.75 -4.47
C PHE A 53 0.21 11.04 -5.24
N SER A 54 0.63 10.96 -6.52
CA SER A 54 0.83 12.13 -7.38
C SER A 54 -0.46 12.63 -8.03
N ARG A 55 -1.61 12.01 -7.75
CA ARG A 55 -2.93 12.47 -8.25
C ARG A 55 -3.35 13.73 -7.49
N ALA A 56 -4.36 14.43 -8.01
CA ALA A 56 -4.87 15.66 -7.41
C ALA A 56 -5.54 15.47 -6.02
N THR A 57 -5.89 14.24 -5.66
CA THR A 57 -6.66 13.92 -4.45
C THR A 57 -6.01 12.80 -3.62
N PRO A 58 -4.76 12.96 -3.14
CA PRO A 58 -4.17 11.99 -2.22
C PRO A 58 -4.86 12.12 -0.85
N ASN A 59 -5.32 11.00 -0.30
CA ASN A 59 -5.99 10.97 1.00
C ASN A 59 -5.05 10.35 2.04
N LEU A 60 -4.92 10.99 3.21
CA LEU A 60 -4.13 10.49 4.34
C LEU A 60 -4.52 9.06 4.73
N ALA A 61 -5.81 8.72 4.63
CA ALA A 61 -6.34 7.38 4.93
C ALA A 61 -5.78 6.28 4.01
N THR A 62 -5.21 6.65 2.86
CA THR A 62 -4.69 5.69 1.87
C THR A 62 -3.18 5.41 2.02
N VAL A 63 -2.51 6.12 2.93
CA VAL A 63 -1.06 5.97 3.16
C VAL A 63 -0.73 4.60 3.75
N ILE A 64 -1.38 4.22 4.86
CA ILE A 64 -1.17 2.91 5.49
C ILE A 64 -1.49 1.75 4.53
N PRO A 65 -2.64 1.74 3.83
CA PRO A 65 -2.93 0.68 2.85
C PRO A 65 -1.93 0.60 1.70
N ALA A 66 -1.39 1.73 1.25
CA ALA A 66 -0.35 1.70 0.23
C ALA A 66 0.98 1.14 0.78
N MET A 67 1.32 1.43 2.04
CA MET A 67 2.50 0.86 2.68
C MET A 67 2.35 -0.65 2.92
N ASP A 68 1.18 -1.10 3.41
CA ASP A 68 0.86 -2.53 3.56
C ASP A 68 1.01 -3.28 2.24
N HIS A 69 0.47 -2.72 1.15
CA HIS A 69 0.60 -3.32 -0.17
C HIS A 69 2.05 -3.41 -0.66
N ILE A 70 2.87 -2.39 -0.41
CA ILE A 70 4.30 -2.43 -0.75
C ILE A 70 5.00 -3.50 0.09
N ASP A 71 4.73 -3.58 1.40
CA ASP A 71 5.33 -4.57 2.29
C ASP A 71 4.98 -6.01 1.85
N GLU A 72 3.72 -6.25 1.53
CA GLU A 72 3.23 -7.55 1.03
C GLU A 72 4.01 -7.96 -0.22
N VAL A 73 4.07 -7.08 -1.23
CA VAL A 73 4.78 -7.36 -2.49
C VAL A 73 6.27 -7.63 -2.25
N LEU A 74 6.93 -6.83 -1.41
CA LEU A 74 8.34 -7.03 -1.07
C LEU A 74 8.58 -8.33 -0.30
N THR A 75 7.69 -8.69 0.62
CA THR A 75 7.75 -9.93 1.40
C THR A 75 7.58 -11.15 0.51
N THR A 76 6.57 -11.14 -0.37
CA THR A 76 6.36 -12.21 -1.35
C THR A 76 7.59 -12.38 -2.26
N GLN A 77 8.17 -11.27 -2.75
CA GLN A 77 9.35 -11.30 -3.61
C GLN A 77 10.64 -11.66 -2.86
N ALA A 78 10.75 -11.38 -1.56
CA ALA A 78 11.92 -11.76 -0.77
C ALA A 78 11.94 -13.27 -0.44
N ILE A 79 10.76 -13.84 -0.16
CA ILE A 79 10.59 -15.27 0.12
C ILE A 79 10.78 -16.07 -1.16
N ASP A 80 10.16 -15.63 -2.26
CA ASP A 80 10.22 -16.22 -3.60
C ASP A 80 10.31 -17.75 -3.60
N THR A 81 9.18 -18.40 -3.34
CA THR A 81 9.05 -19.86 -3.21
C THR A 81 9.44 -20.61 -4.50
N ASN A 82 9.42 -19.94 -5.65
CA ASN A 82 9.70 -20.54 -6.95
C ASN A 82 11.16 -20.36 -7.40
N ASN A 83 12.02 -19.72 -6.61
CA ASN A 83 13.41 -19.35 -6.97
C ASN A 83 13.50 -18.66 -8.35
N ALA A 84 12.49 -17.86 -8.69
CA ALA A 84 12.43 -17.13 -9.96
C ALA A 84 13.28 -15.85 -9.94
N LEU A 85 13.65 -15.36 -8.75
CA LEU A 85 14.45 -14.17 -8.51
C LEU A 85 15.88 -14.53 -8.11
N LEU A 86 16.82 -13.74 -8.62
CA LEU A 86 18.23 -13.83 -8.26
C LEU A 86 18.42 -13.54 -6.76
N PRO A 87 19.37 -14.22 -6.08
CA PRO A 87 19.64 -14.00 -4.65
C PRO A 87 19.93 -12.52 -4.30
N SER A 88 20.59 -11.79 -5.20
CA SER A 88 20.88 -10.36 -5.05
C SER A 88 19.60 -9.50 -5.00
N ILE A 89 18.61 -9.83 -5.84
CA ILE A 89 17.32 -9.13 -5.87
C ILE A 89 16.51 -9.44 -4.60
N ARG A 90 16.50 -10.70 -4.15
CA ARG A 90 15.82 -11.08 -2.90
C ARG A 90 16.41 -10.37 -1.68
N ALA A 91 17.73 -10.27 -1.62
CA ALA A 91 18.43 -9.51 -0.59
C ALA A 91 18.07 -8.01 -0.66
N ALA A 92 18.01 -7.44 -1.87
CA ALA A 92 17.59 -6.06 -2.07
C ALA A 92 16.13 -5.83 -1.64
N CYS A 93 15.19 -6.73 -1.95
CA CYS A 93 13.80 -6.67 -1.46
C CYS A 93 13.73 -6.70 0.07
N SER A 94 14.52 -7.56 0.71
CA SER A 94 14.59 -7.65 2.17
C SER A 94 15.11 -6.35 2.79
N LEU A 95 16.08 -5.69 2.15
CA LEU A 95 16.60 -4.39 2.60
C LEU A 95 15.60 -3.26 2.36
N ALA A 96 14.92 -3.27 1.21
CA ALA A 96 13.85 -2.31 0.91
C ALA A 96 12.72 -2.41 1.94
N ARG A 97 12.35 -3.63 2.34
CA ARG A 97 11.35 -3.88 3.39
C ARG A 97 11.77 -3.29 4.74
N LYS A 98 13.02 -3.53 5.17
CA LYS A 98 13.55 -2.89 6.40
C LYS A 98 13.47 -1.37 6.34
N THR A 99 13.73 -0.80 5.16
CA THR A 99 13.64 0.65 4.95
C THR A 99 12.18 1.12 5.03
N LEU A 100 11.24 0.38 4.43
CA LEU A 100 9.81 0.65 4.51
C LEU A 100 9.30 0.63 5.96
N ASN A 101 9.67 -0.40 6.74
CA ASN A 101 9.27 -0.53 8.15
C ASN A 101 9.71 0.66 8.99
N ARG A 102 10.91 1.21 8.73
CA ARG A 102 11.37 2.43 9.41
C ARG A 102 10.45 3.64 9.14
N TYR A 103 9.88 3.74 7.94
CA TYR A 103 8.90 4.79 7.63
C TYR A 103 7.53 4.47 8.21
N TYR A 104 7.17 3.18 8.27
CA TYR A 104 5.93 2.70 8.88
C TYR A 104 5.89 3.05 10.39
N GLU A 105 6.98 2.81 11.11
CA GLU A 105 7.14 3.23 12.50
C GLU A 105 6.92 4.74 12.69
N ARG A 106 7.29 5.56 11.69
CA ARG A 106 7.08 7.01 11.75
C ARG A 106 5.63 7.41 11.51
N THR A 107 4.88 6.66 10.70
CA THR A 107 3.44 6.90 10.55
C THR A 107 2.68 6.59 11.84
N ASP A 108 3.16 5.62 12.62
CA ASP A 108 2.59 5.28 13.94
C ASP A 108 2.82 6.34 15.01
N LEU A 109 3.83 7.21 14.86
CA LEU A 109 4.07 8.33 15.78
C LEU A 109 3.01 9.44 15.68
N SER A 110 2.21 9.44 14.61
CA SER A 110 1.18 10.46 14.37
C SER A 110 -0.20 9.84 14.37
N GLU A 111 -1.00 10.23 15.36
CA GLU A 111 -2.42 9.85 15.51
C GLU A 111 -3.25 10.15 14.25
N MET A 112 -2.86 11.16 13.46
CA MET A 112 -3.58 11.60 12.26
C MET A 112 -3.82 10.49 11.24
N TYR A 113 -2.86 9.58 11.04
CA TYR A 113 -3.01 8.49 10.06
C TYR A 113 -4.09 7.49 10.51
N ARG A 114 -4.10 7.15 11.80
CA ARG A 114 -5.10 6.24 12.39
C ARG A 114 -6.48 6.86 12.39
N ILE A 115 -6.58 8.12 12.82
CA ILE A 115 -7.85 8.87 12.80
C ILE A 115 -8.41 8.94 11.38
N ALA A 116 -7.57 9.27 10.39
CA ALA A 116 -7.98 9.34 9.00
C ALA A 116 -8.50 8.00 8.47
N MET A 117 -7.87 6.87 8.85
CA MET A 117 -8.35 5.55 8.46
C MET A 117 -9.68 5.19 9.13
N VAL A 118 -9.82 5.41 10.44
CA VAL A 118 -11.05 5.08 11.19
C VAL A 118 -12.24 5.91 10.69
N LEU A 119 -12.03 7.20 10.37
CA LEU A 119 -13.07 8.07 9.84
C LEU A 119 -13.38 7.83 8.36
N HIS A 120 -12.60 6.99 7.66
CA HIS A 120 -12.82 6.72 6.24
C HIS A 120 -13.90 5.64 6.08
N PRO A 121 -15.05 5.92 5.41
CA PRO A 121 -16.20 5.01 5.35
C PRO A 121 -15.94 3.63 4.72
N ARG A 122 -14.82 3.50 3.99
CA ARG A 122 -14.39 2.25 3.36
C ARG A 122 -13.50 1.39 4.26
N TYR A 123 -12.77 2.01 5.18
CA TYR A 123 -11.77 1.32 5.99
C TYR A 123 -12.33 1.05 7.39
N GLU A 124 -12.74 2.12 8.08
CA GLU A 124 -13.25 2.07 9.44
C GLU A 124 -12.39 1.15 10.35
N LEU A 125 -13.03 0.38 11.23
CA LEU A 125 -12.35 -0.64 12.03
C LEU A 125 -12.21 -1.98 11.28
N ASP A 126 -12.99 -2.18 10.23
CA ASP A 126 -13.03 -3.44 9.48
C ASP A 126 -11.73 -3.68 8.70
N TYR A 127 -11.07 -2.63 8.24
CA TYR A 127 -9.76 -2.73 7.60
C TYR A 127 -8.72 -3.39 8.51
N PHE A 128 -8.64 -2.97 9.77
CA PHE A 128 -7.67 -3.51 10.71
C PHE A 128 -7.94 -4.98 11.03
N LYS A 129 -9.22 -5.34 11.20
CA LYS A 129 -9.64 -6.73 11.42
C LYS A 129 -9.32 -7.61 10.22
N ALA A 130 -9.57 -7.12 9.00
CA ALA A 130 -9.30 -7.85 7.77
C ALA A 130 -7.80 -8.11 7.53
N HIS A 131 -6.92 -7.26 8.06
CA HIS A 131 -5.48 -7.41 7.92
C HIS A 131 -4.83 -8.14 9.11
N ASN A 132 -5.62 -8.77 9.99
CA ASN A 132 -5.16 -9.48 11.19
C ASN A 132 -4.25 -8.64 12.10
N TRP A 133 -4.54 -7.34 12.21
CA TRP A 133 -3.85 -6.52 13.20
C TRP A 133 -4.27 -6.97 14.59
N GLU A 134 -3.36 -6.91 15.57
CA GLU A 134 -3.69 -7.29 16.95
C GLU A 134 -4.82 -6.40 17.48
N ASP A 135 -5.75 -7.01 18.22
CA ASP A 135 -6.93 -6.31 18.76
C ASP A 135 -6.55 -5.04 19.55
N VAL A 136 -5.40 -5.08 20.23
CA VAL A 136 -4.82 -3.93 20.96
C VAL A 136 -4.64 -2.70 20.06
N TRP A 137 -4.25 -2.89 18.79
CA TRP A 137 -4.09 -1.78 17.85
C TRP A 137 -5.44 -1.21 17.40
N VAL A 138 -6.45 -2.07 17.23
CA VAL A 138 -7.81 -1.65 16.88
C VAL A 138 -8.40 -0.82 18.02
N ASP A 139 -8.25 -1.29 19.25
CA ASP A 139 -8.72 -0.60 20.46
C ASP A 139 -7.98 0.73 20.67
N THR A 140 -6.67 0.74 20.41
CA THR A 140 -5.86 1.96 20.48
C THR A 140 -6.32 2.99 19.45
N ALA A 141 -6.58 2.57 18.20
CA ALA A 141 -7.06 3.46 17.15
C ALA A 141 -8.44 4.05 17.49
N HIS A 142 -9.36 3.25 18.03
CA HIS A 142 -10.66 3.69 18.50
C HIS A 142 -10.54 4.71 19.65
N THR A 143 -9.71 4.40 20.65
CA THR A 143 -9.48 5.27 21.82
C THR A 143 -8.90 6.62 21.41
N ILE A 144 -7.93 6.63 20.50
CA ILE A 144 -7.34 7.87 19.96
C ILE A 144 -8.44 8.75 19.33
N VAL A 145 -9.32 8.17 18.50
CA VAL A 145 -10.39 8.94 17.85
C VAL A 145 -11.37 9.50 18.87
N GLU A 146 -11.81 8.69 19.83
CA GLU A 146 -12.70 9.15 20.89
C GLU A 146 -12.08 10.27 21.74
N ASP A 147 -10.82 10.13 22.14
CA ASP A 147 -10.14 11.12 22.97
C ASP A 147 -9.95 12.44 22.22
N GLN A 148 -9.61 12.38 20.93
CA GLN A 148 -9.51 13.57 20.08
C GLN A 148 -10.87 14.25 19.88
N PHE A 149 -11.94 13.47 19.72
CA PHE A 149 -13.31 14.00 19.66
C PHE A 149 -13.70 14.67 20.99
N LYS A 150 -13.48 13.99 22.12
CA LYS A 150 -13.75 14.53 23.47
C LYS A 150 -12.98 15.82 23.74
N ARG A 151 -11.71 15.88 23.32
CA ARG A 151 -10.84 17.04 23.53
C ARG A 151 -11.25 18.26 22.71
N LEU A 152 -11.61 18.06 21.45
CA LEU A 152 -11.76 19.17 20.49
C LEU A 152 -13.20 19.51 20.13
N TYR A 153 -14.12 18.55 20.26
CA TYR A 153 -15.49 18.68 19.75
C TYR A 153 -16.58 18.49 20.80
N ALA A 154 -16.34 17.76 21.90
CA ALA A 154 -17.40 17.48 22.87
C ALA A 154 -17.91 18.71 23.66
N SER A 155 -17.14 19.79 23.71
CA SER A 155 -17.53 21.06 24.33
C SER A 155 -18.04 22.10 23.33
N LEU A 156 -18.10 21.79 22.03
CA LEU A 156 -18.68 22.69 21.05
C LEU A 156 -20.21 22.59 21.15
N ASP A 157 -20.86 23.70 21.49
CA ASP A 157 -22.31 23.84 21.36
C ASP A 157 -22.67 23.82 19.87
N VAL A 158 -22.95 22.63 19.35
CA VAL A 158 -23.47 22.45 18.00
C VAL A 158 -24.94 22.84 18.03
N ALA A 159 -25.26 24.02 17.48
CA ALA A 159 -26.65 24.39 17.21
C ALA A 159 -27.31 23.26 16.41
N PRO A 160 -28.54 22.84 16.77
CA PRO A 160 -29.18 21.72 16.11
C PRO A 160 -29.23 21.98 14.59
N PRO A 161 -28.86 21.00 13.76
CA PRO A 161 -28.91 21.18 12.32
C PRO A 161 -30.36 21.45 11.86
N ASP A 162 -30.56 22.47 11.03
CA ASP A 162 -31.85 22.83 10.41
C ASP A 162 -32.37 21.82 9.36
N TYR A 163 -31.88 20.57 9.37
CA TYR A 163 -32.40 19.52 8.50
C TYR A 163 -33.11 18.44 9.31
N GLU A 164 -34.38 18.20 8.96
CA GLU A 164 -35.14 17.06 9.44
C GLU A 164 -34.37 15.76 9.15
N VAL A 165 -33.99 15.05 10.20
CA VAL A 165 -33.43 13.70 10.10
C VAL A 165 -34.55 12.81 9.53
N PRO A 166 -34.36 12.14 8.37
CA PRO A 166 -35.34 11.16 7.90
C PRO A 166 -35.39 10.05 8.94
N VAL A 167 -36.54 9.91 9.60
CA VAL A 167 -36.80 8.87 10.59
C VAL A 167 -36.50 7.52 9.93
N ALA A 168 -35.45 6.84 10.39
CA ALA A 168 -35.15 5.50 9.96
C ALA A 168 -36.39 4.61 10.19
N PRO A 169 -36.90 3.89 9.19
CA PRO A 169 -38.07 3.05 9.39
C PRO A 169 -37.75 2.03 10.48
N LYS A 170 -38.62 1.99 11.50
CA LYS A 170 -38.54 1.03 12.61
C LYS A 170 -38.28 -0.35 12.04
N LYS A 171 -37.20 -0.99 12.48
CA LYS A 171 -36.91 -2.40 12.18
C LYS A 171 -38.11 -3.23 12.65
N VAL A 172 -38.96 -3.64 11.71
CA VAL A 172 -39.94 -4.69 11.95
C VAL A 172 -39.13 -5.97 12.11
N CYS A 173 -39.12 -6.53 13.32
CA CYS A 173 -38.58 -7.85 13.57
C CYS A 173 -39.40 -8.87 12.77
N ILE A 174 -38.88 -9.31 11.63
CA ILE A 174 -39.39 -10.47 10.92
C ILE A 174 -38.61 -11.68 11.46
N GLN A 175 -39.32 -12.58 12.14
CA GLN A 175 -38.76 -13.85 12.60
C GLN A 175 -38.24 -14.67 11.40
N PRO A 176 -37.11 -15.37 11.52
CA PRO A 176 -36.54 -16.11 10.40
C PRO A 176 -37.38 -17.37 10.15
N ASN A 177 -38.18 -17.35 9.09
CA ASN A 177 -38.70 -18.58 8.51
C ASN A 177 -37.67 -19.13 7.51
N ILE A 178 -37.35 -20.39 7.76
CA ILE A 178 -36.58 -21.34 6.97
C ILE A 178 -36.92 -21.21 5.48
N TYR A 179 -35.92 -21.21 4.58
CA TYR A 179 -35.87 -21.91 3.27
C TYR A 179 -34.72 -21.35 2.40
N SER A 180 -33.63 -22.12 2.36
CA SER A 180 -32.82 -22.54 1.20
C SER A 180 -32.49 -21.61 0.00
N VAL A 181 -31.24 -21.83 -0.45
CA VAL A 181 -30.66 -21.82 -1.83
C VAL A 181 -29.81 -20.59 -2.24
N ARG A 182 -28.54 -20.89 -2.59
CA ARG A 182 -27.58 -20.11 -3.43
C ARG A 182 -28.10 -20.01 -4.90
N PRO A 183 -27.31 -19.70 -5.97
CA PRO A 183 -26.02 -19.04 -6.14
C PRO A 183 -26.02 -17.91 -7.20
N PHE A 184 -25.02 -17.03 -7.15
CA PHE A 184 -23.93 -16.89 -8.14
C PHE A 184 -22.71 -16.30 -7.43
#